data_AF-A0A448ZT48-F1
#
_entry.id   AF-A0A448ZT48-F1
#
_cell.length_a   1.000
_cell.length_b   1.000
_cell.length_c   1.000
_cell.angle_alpha   90.00
_cell.angle_beta   90.00
_cell.angle_gamma   90.00
#
_symmetry.space_group_name_H-M   'P 1'
#
loop_
_entity.id
_entity.type
_entity.pdbx_description
1 polymer ?
#
loop_
_entity_poly.entity_id
_entity_poly.type
_entity_poly.pdbx_seq_one_letter_code
_entity_poly.pdbx_strand_id
1 'polypeptide(L)'
;MFAKAFCSRIGAAQLFRMNNGLVQTRSLSSEGIAAVDKLKGALEQYRVENYAQCIPTRFKKDIIHAAKETETEQVALEGLQKVIANIGASNKVSRKDIELIFSENGVSGRMSTEQMLKLL
;
A
#
# COMPACT_ATOMS: atom_id res chain seq x y z
N MET A 1 -1.48 -22.97 7.50
CA MET A 1 -2.21 -22.51 8.71
C MET A 1 -1.62 -21.18 9.14
N PHE A 2 -2.22 -20.05 8.76
CA PHE A 2 -1.77 -18.75 9.25
C PHE A 2 -2.46 -18.44 10.58
N ALA A 3 -1.63 -18.29 11.60
CA ALA A 3 -2.04 -18.14 12.98
C ALA A 3 -2.76 -16.80 13.20
N LYS A 4 -3.89 -16.89 13.90
CA LYS A 4 -4.55 -15.78 14.58
C LYS A 4 -3.64 -15.30 15.72
N ALA A 5 -3.18 -14.06 15.66
CA ALA A 5 -2.94 -13.16 16.80
C ALA A 5 -2.13 -11.96 16.32
N PHE A 6 -2.58 -10.74 16.62
CA PHE A 6 -1.82 -9.74 17.36
C PHE A 6 -2.66 -8.45 17.43
N CYS A 7 -3.75 -8.51 18.20
CA CYS A 7 -4.34 -7.33 18.78
C CYS A 7 -3.69 -7.16 20.15
N SER A 8 -2.66 -6.30 20.24
CA SER A 8 -2.19 -5.84 21.54
C SER A 8 -2.01 -4.33 21.52
N ARG A 9 -2.68 -3.70 22.47
CA ARG A 9 -2.68 -2.27 22.81
C ARG A 9 -1.31 -1.88 23.34
N ILE A 10 -0.73 -0.78 22.87
CA ILE A 10 -0.05 0.23 23.70
C ILE A 10 -0.30 1.59 23.05
N GLY A 11 -0.85 2.51 23.83
CA GLY A 11 -1.00 3.91 23.44
C GLY A 11 0.31 4.66 23.62
N ALA A 12 0.65 5.51 22.67
CA ALA A 12 1.56 6.63 22.85
C ALA A 12 1.11 7.75 21.92
N ALA A 13 0.71 8.87 22.51
CA ALA A 13 0.46 10.12 21.81
C ALA A 13 1.79 10.63 21.24
N GLN A 14 1.82 10.97 19.94
CA GLN A 14 2.92 11.72 19.38
C GLN A 14 2.41 12.67 18.30
N LEU A 15 2.44 13.96 18.66
CA LEU A 15 2.29 15.10 17.78
C LEU A 15 3.33 15.02 16.66
N PHE A 16 2.89 14.82 15.41
CA PHE A 16 3.76 15.00 14.25
C PHE A 16 3.19 16.06 13.31
N ARG A 17 3.68 17.27 13.56
CA ARG A 17 4.22 18.25 12.60
C ARG A 17 3.86 17.99 11.13
N MET A 18 2.94 18.79 10.60
CA MET A 18 2.73 18.96 9.17
C MET A 18 4.00 19.56 8.56
N ASN A 19 4.72 18.79 7.75
CA ASN A 19 5.74 19.32 6.85
C ASN A 19 5.28 19.04 5.42
N ASN A 20 4.71 20.06 4.80
CA ASN A 20 4.19 20.02 3.43
C ASN A 20 5.37 20.15 2.46
N GLY A 21 6.18 19.10 2.37
CA GLY A 21 7.11 18.92 1.26
C GLY A 21 6.30 18.54 0.03
N LEU A 22 6.24 19.45 -0.95
CA LEU A 22 5.73 19.19 -2.29
C LEU A 22 6.57 18.08 -2.94
N VAL A 23 6.25 16.83 -2.62
CA VAL A 23 6.62 15.67 -3.43
C VAL A 23 5.89 15.88 -4.74
N GLN A 24 6.63 16.16 -5.82
CA GLN A 24 6.09 16.17 -7.18
C GLN A 24 5.49 14.78 -7.45
N THR A 25 4.19 14.63 -7.23
CA THR A 25 3.42 13.56 -7.85
C THR A 25 3.46 13.85 -9.33
N ARG A 26 4.22 13.05 -10.10
CA ARG A 26 4.09 13.07 -11.55
C ARG A 26 2.62 12.81 -11.86
N SER A 27 2.03 13.63 -12.72
CA SER A 27 0.64 13.44 -13.16
C SER A 27 0.54 12.03 -13.73
N LEU A 28 -0.26 11.18 -13.07
CA LEU A 28 -0.49 9.81 -13.51
C LEU A 28 -1.06 9.83 -14.94
N SER A 29 -0.71 8.82 -15.73
CA SER A 29 -1.45 8.58 -16.97
C SER A 29 -2.89 8.17 -16.63
N SER A 30 -3.81 8.29 -17.59
CA SER A 30 -5.19 7.79 -17.40
C SER A 30 -5.20 6.31 -17.02
N GLU A 31 -4.27 5.52 -17.56
CA GLU A 31 -4.08 4.11 -17.24
C GLU A 31 -3.51 3.92 -15.82
N GLY A 32 -2.58 4.77 -15.39
CA GLY A 32 -2.02 4.79 -14.05
C GLY A 32 -3.06 5.11 -12.98
N ILE A 33 -3.95 6.07 -13.25
CA ILE A 33 -5.09 6.39 -12.37
C ILE A 33 -5.99 5.16 -12.21
N ALA A 34 -6.37 4.53 -13.33
CA ALA A 34 -7.20 3.34 -13.31
C ALA A 34 -6.53 2.17 -12.56
N ALA A 35 -5.22 2.00 -12.70
CA ALA A 35 -4.46 0.99 -11.97
C ALA A 35 -4.46 1.26 -10.45
N VAL A 36 -4.25 2.50 -10.03
CA VAL A 36 -4.33 2.91 -8.62
C VAL A 36 -5.74 2.69 -8.06
N ASP A 37 -6.79 3.01 -8.82
CA ASP A 37 -8.17 2.82 -8.37
C ASP A 37 -8.54 1.35 -8.23
N LYS A 38 -8.10 0.47 -9.15
CA LYS A 38 -8.23 -0.99 -8.98
C LYS A 38 -7.55 -1.47 -7.70
N LEU A 39 -6.34 -0.97 -7.44
CA LEU A 39 -5.58 -1.32 -6.23
C LEU A 39 -6.31 -0.89 -4.97
N LYS A 40 -6.80 0.36 -4.92
CA LYS A 40 -7.61 0.87 -3.80
C LYS A 40 -8.86 0.04 -3.58
N GLY A 41 -9.62 -0.23 -4.65
CA GLY A 41 -10.84 -1.01 -4.58
C GLY A 41 -10.60 -2.42 -4.04
N ALA A 42 -9.54 -3.09 -4.51
CA ALA A 42 -9.16 -4.41 -4.03
C ALA A 42 -8.80 -4.41 -2.53
N LEU A 43 -7.98 -3.44 -2.10
CA LEU A 43 -7.57 -3.31 -0.70
C LEU A 43 -8.75 -2.95 0.21
N GLU A 44 -9.62 -2.04 -0.22
CA GLU A 44 -10.78 -1.62 0.56
C GLU A 44 -11.80 -2.74 0.70
N GLN A 45 -12.07 -3.48 -0.38
CA GLN A 45 -12.94 -4.66 -0.29
C GLN A 45 -12.39 -5.69 0.70
N TYR A 46 -11.09 -6.00 0.62
CA TYR A 46 -10.46 -6.90 1.57
C TYR A 46 -10.54 -6.38 3.01
N ARG A 47 -10.36 -5.07 3.22
CA ARG A 47 -10.53 -4.42 4.52
C ARG A 47 -11.94 -4.57 5.06
N VAL A 48 -12.97 -4.31 4.26
CA VAL A 48 -14.37 -4.42 4.70
C VAL A 48 -14.71 -5.87 5.07
N GLU A 49 -14.22 -6.84 4.29
CA GLU A 49 -14.51 -8.27 4.53
C GLU A 49 -13.77 -8.83 5.75
N ASN A 50 -12.50 -8.45 5.98
CA ASN A 50 -11.63 -9.10 6.96
C ASN A 50 -11.28 -8.21 8.17
N TYR A 51 -11.39 -6.89 8.02
CA TYR A 51 -10.93 -5.88 8.97
C TYR A 51 -11.95 -4.73 9.13
N ALA A 52 -13.25 -5.03 9.10
CA ALA A 52 -14.32 -4.02 9.17
C ALA A 52 -14.18 -3.05 10.35
N GLN A 53 -13.72 -3.56 11.49
CA GLN A 53 -13.52 -2.82 12.74
C GLN A 53 -12.18 -2.05 12.79
N CYS A 54 -11.32 -2.21 11.78
CA CYS A 54 -10.01 -1.56 11.73
C CYS A 54 -10.11 -0.16 11.11
N ILE A 55 -9.39 0.79 11.71
CA ILE A 55 -9.24 2.14 11.18
C ILE A 55 -8.55 2.07 9.80
N PRO A 56 -9.08 2.70 8.74
CA PRO A 56 -8.52 2.60 7.39
C PRO A 56 -7.03 2.97 7.29
N THR A 57 -6.60 3.98 8.04
CA THR A 57 -5.19 4.42 8.06
C THR A 57 -4.25 3.37 8.65
N ARG A 58 -4.69 2.61 9.66
CA ARG A 58 -3.92 1.52 10.24
C ARG A 58 -3.78 0.37 9.25
N PHE A 59 -4.88 -0.04 8.64
CA PHE A 59 -4.88 -1.08 7.61
C PHE A 59 -3.92 -0.76 6.46
N LYS A 60 -3.94 0.47 5.93
CA LYS A 60 -3.02 0.91 4.89
C LYS A 60 -1.56 0.78 5.31
N LYS A 61 -1.22 1.21 6.54
CA LYS A 61 0.14 1.08 7.08
C LYS A 61 0.58 -0.38 7.21
N ASP A 62 -0.31 -1.25 7.68
CA ASP A 62 0.00 -2.68 7.85
C ASP A 62 0.24 -3.36 6.49
N ILE A 63 -0.57 -3.04 5.47
CA ILE A 63 -0.39 -3.51 4.08
C ILE A 63 0.94 -3.04 3.51
N ILE A 64 1.27 -1.76 3.68
CA ILE A 64 2.54 -1.20 3.19
C ILE A 64 3.72 -1.81 3.93
N HIS A 65 3.60 -2.04 5.24
CA HIS A 65 4.64 -2.71 6.02
C HIS A 65 4.87 -4.15 5.55
N ALA A 66 3.80 -4.87 5.20
CA ALA A 66 3.91 -6.22 4.63
C ALA A 66 4.53 -6.24 3.22
N ALA A 67 4.41 -5.15 2.46
CA ALA A 67 5.02 -4.99 1.14
C ALA A 67 6.44 -4.40 1.18
N LYS A 68 6.92 -3.98 2.36
CA LYS A 68 8.24 -3.36 2.56
C LYS A 68 9.35 -4.42 2.52
N GLU A 69 10.44 -4.10 1.85
CA GLU A 69 11.67 -4.89 1.88
C GLU A 69 12.48 -4.55 3.14
N THR A 70 12.96 -5.58 3.86
CA THR A 70 13.66 -5.41 5.15
C THR A 70 14.96 -4.61 5.02
N GLU A 71 15.66 -4.77 3.90
CA GLU A 71 16.99 -4.17 3.69
C GLU A 71 16.93 -2.70 3.26
N THR A 72 15.99 -2.36 2.39
CA THR A 72 15.91 -1.02 1.76
C THR A 72 14.91 -0.10 2.47
N GLU A 73 14.07 -0.65 3.35
CA GLU A 73 12.92 0.04 3.96
C GLU A 73 11.96 0.68 2.94
N GLN A 74 12.01 0.24 1.69
CA GLN A 74 11.17 0.70 0.61
C GLN A 74 10.17 -0.37 0.22
N VAL A 75 9.05 0.06 -0.36
CA VAL A 75 8.09 -0.84 -0.97
C VAL A 75 8.67 -1.27 -2.30
N ALA A 76 8.86 -2.58 -2.47
CA ALA A 76 9.28 -3.17 -3.73
C ALA A 76 8.06 -3.69 -4.50
N LEU A 77 8.15 -3.68 -5.82
CA LEU A 77 7.10 -4.23 -6.70
C LEU A 77 6.71 -5.66 -6.31
N GLU A 78 7.71 -6.51 -6.11
CA GLU A 78 7.53 -7.92 -5.74
C GLU A 78 6.88 -8.06 -4.35
N GLY A 79 7.18 -7.15 -3.42
CA GLY A 79 6.57 -7.10 -2.10
C GLY A 79 5.08 -6.82 -2.21
N LEU A 80 4.69 -5.81 -2.99
CA LEU A 80 3.27 -5.49 -3.20
C LEU A 80 2.54 -6.61 -3.95
N GLN A 81 3.16 -7.20 -4.97
CA GLN A 81 2.58 -8.32 -5.70
C GLN A 81 2.29 -9.52 -4.80
N LYS A 82 3.21 -9.85 -3.88
CA LYS A 82 2.99 -10.89 -2.86
C LYS A 82 1.81 -10.55 -1.95
N VAL A 83 1.70 -9.30 -1.49
CA VAL A 83 0.56 -8.88 -0.65
C VAL A 83 -0.76 -9.04 -1.41
N ILE A 84 -0.84 -8.60 -2.67
CA ILE A 84 -2.04 -8.75 -3.51
C ILE A 84 -2.42 -10.21 -3.74
N ALA A 85 -1.43 -11.08 -3.94
CA ALA A 85 -1.65 -12.52 -4.04
C ALA A 85 -2.17 -13.12 -2.72
N ASN A 86 -1.58 -12.72 -1.59
CA ASN A 86 -1.95 -13.24 -0.28
C ASN A 86 -3.37 -12.84 0.15
N ILE A 87 -3.86 -11.67 -0.24
CA ILE A 87 -5.24 -11.25 0.04
C ILE A 87 -6.25 -11.79 -0.98
N GLY A 88 -5.81 -12.54 -1.99
CA GLY A 88 -6.68 -13.13 -3.02
C GLY A 88 -7.17 -12.12 -4.07
N ALA A 89 -6.47 -11.00 -4.26
CA ALA A 89 -6.87 -9.94 -5.19
C ALA A 89 -6.14 -9.97 -6.55
N SER A 90 -5.42 -11.06 -6.87
CA SER A 90 -4.68 -11.22 -8.13
C SER A 90 -5.56 -11.16 -9.38
N ASN A 91 -6.87 -11.40 -9.26
CA ASN A 91 -7.83 -11.27 -10.34
C ASN A 91 -8.33 -9.82 -10.57
N LYS A 92 -8.12 -8.92 -9.60
CA LYS A 92 -8.58 -7.51 -9.65
C LYS A 92 -7.45 -6.56 -10.03
N VAL A 93 -6.24 -6.86 -9.58
CA VAL A 93 -5.04 -6.05 -9.84
C VAL A 93 -4.03 -6.94 -10.54
N SER A 94 -3.78 -6.65 -11.82
CA SER A 94 -2.81 -7.41 -12.60
C SER A 94 -1.38 -6.97 -12.28
N ARG A 95 -0.40 -7.83 -12.59
CA ARG A 95 1.02 -7.46 -12.49
C ARG A 95 1.35 -6.20 -13.29
N LYS A 96 0.75 -6.04 -14.47
CA LYS A 96 0.92 -4.85 -15.32
C LYS A 96 0.41 -3.58 -14.64
N ASP A 97 -0.72 -3.65 -13.94
CA ASP A 97 -1.24 -2.52 -13.16
C ASP A 97 -0.23 -2.11 -12.07
N ILE A 98 0.38 -3.08 -11.39
CA ILE A 98 1.42 -2.83 -10.37
C ILE A 98 2.69 -2.23 -11.01
N GLU A 99 3.17 -2.81 -12.10
CA GLU A 99 4.33 -2.29 -12.85
C GLU A 99 4.12 -0.85 -13.31
N LEU A 100 2.90 -0.52 -13.77
CA LEU A 100 2.53 0.83 -14.18
C LEU A 100 2.54 1.81 -13.01
N ILE A 101 2.01 1.42 -11.85
CA ILE A 101 2.04 2.28 -10.64
C ILE A 101 3.50 2.59 -10.25
N PHE A 102 4.36 1.58 -10.29
CA PHE A 102 5.78 1.73 -9.92
C PHE A 102 6.60 2.46 -10.97
N SER A 103 6.29 2.34 -12.26
CA SER A 103 6.98 3.09 -13.32
C SER A 103 6.64 4.59 -13.28
N GLU A 104 5.41 4.93 -12.88
CA GLU A 104 4.97 6.32 -12.80
C GLU A 104 5.37 7.02 -11.48
N ASN A 105 5.37 6.30 -10.36
CA ASN A 105 5.56 6.87 -9.02
C ASN A 105 6.84 6.43 -8.31
N GLY A 106 7.45 5.35 -8.77
CA GLY A 106 8.66 4.78 -8.19
C GLY A 106 9.93 5.28 -8.87
N VAL A 107 11.06 4.97 -8.22
CA VAL A 107 12.40 5.10 -8.79
C VAL A 107 13.01 3.70 -8.81
N SER A 108 13.37 3.22 -10.00
CA SER A 108 13.99 1.90 -10.19
C SER A 108 13.20 0.72 -9.60
N GLY A 109 11.86 0.73 -9.73
CA GLY A 109 10.98 -0.34 -9.26
C GLY A 109 10.77 -0.37 -7.74
N ARG A 110 11.18 0.69 -7.04
CA ARG A 110 10.95 0.88 -5.60
C ARG A 110 10.23 2.20 -5.33
N MET A 111 9.50 2.24 -4.22
CA MET A 111 8.75 3.42 -3.79
C MET A 111 8.88 3.62 -2.28
N SER A 112 8.98 4.88 -1.83
CA SER A 112 8.98 5.16 -0.40
C SER A 112 7.61 4.87 0.23
N THR A 113 7.63 4.51 1.51
CA THR A 113 6.43 4.27 2.34
C THR A 113 5.47 5.46 2.30
N GLU A 114 6.00 6.69 2.34
CA GLU A 114 5.21 7.92 2.31
C GLU A 114 4.52 8.14 0.97
N GLN A 115 5.23 7.87 -0.14
CA GLN A 115 4.63 7.94 -1.48
C GLN A 115 3.51 6.92 -1.64
N MET A 116 3.73 5.68 -1.17
CA MET A 116 2.71 4.64 -1.23
C MET A 116 1.48 4.98 -0.38
N LEU A 117 1.68 5.56 0.81
CA LEU A 117 0.58 6.06 1.66
C LEU A 117 -0.21 7.19 1.02
N LYS A 118 0.44 8.06 0.23
CA LYS A 118 -0.25 9.12 -0.51
C LYS A 118 -1.07 8.57 -1.68
N LEU A 119 -0.64 7.47 -2.27
CA LEU A 119 -1.36 6.81 -3.37
C LEU A 119 -2.61 6.09 -2.89
N LEU A 120 -2.61 5.46 -1.71
CA LEU A 120 -3.72 4.69 -1.16
C LEU A 120 -4.73 5.53 -0.38
#